data_AF-K9V0U6-F1
#
_entry.id   AF-K9V0U6-F1
#
_cell.length_a   1.000
_cell.length_b   1.000
_cell.length_c   1.000
_cell.angle_alpha   90.00
_cell.angle_beta   90.00
_cell.angle_gamma   90.00
#
_symmetry.space_group_name_H-M   'P 1'
#
loop_
_entity.id
_entity.type
_entity.pdbx_description
1 polymer ?
#
loop_
_entity_poly.entity_id
_entity_poly.type
_entity_poly.pdbx_seq_one_letter_code
_entity_poly.pdbx_strand_id
1 'polypeptide(L)'
;MSCIELPVTYSFDYSNFSKPELELKAQTTLSNFLGFVRQTFDGLLEIGRSLQDFYFDCLAFCPNGKKVFSEWLASPDFGASRYIASSAMEISAWFDKLPVRSQRLIRQNVQNWSVSALRQLTKVSHDLVKELVRSGKKTAAQVKEQRGSERAREGGNKQAFSSEDANQISSPIPELVPGMRIVVKEENTGWNGSSGIIMSKRQDDFWVLLDHTIAQGMEVKHLLKPYQIELETQQPVQKPTSQELFTAAQVEQKVADALAQREREKAESEQGRFVEIRDAALQAAKREILAAQEYARALAKLIEDIAQKNQDLLEQLASKDLEMRSLNALQTKNQQLEKRVAELEKALENSSANNWGNTFSNQAAKVVNSELEKTIEPLMSEVDRLNNVLSQKEQEIVRLQMSSGQESDAVLAEFGEIGERFGWQGWSSRGYRAASGMFCTGINAIAQFIADLKSSSPTYQQQEIAF
;
A
#
# COMPACT_ATOMS: atom_id res chain seq x y z
N MET A 1 -33.87 9.08 10.38
CA MET A 1 -33.36 7.70 10.40
C MET A 1 -32.58 7.53 11.69
N SER A 2 -33.12 6.78 12.64
CA SER A 2 -32.40 6.40 13.85
C SER A 2 -31.54 5.20 13.50
N CYS A 3 -30.22 5.39 13.43
CA CYS A 3 -29.28 4.29 13.33
C CYS A 3 -29.46 3.40 14.56
N ILE A 4 -29.75 2.13 14.34
CA ILE A 4 -29.69 1.12 15.40
C ILE A 4 -28.20 0.88 15.64
N GLU A 5 -27.63 1.64 16.56
CA GLU A 5 -26.34 1.33 17.18
C GLU A 5 -26.53 0.06 18.01
N LEU A 6 -25.99 -1.07 17.54
CA LEU A 6 -25.79 -2.21 18.42
C LEU A 6 -24.84 -1.74 19.53
N PRO A 7 -25.22 -1.80 20.82
CA PRO A 7 -24.37 -1.34 21.88
C PRO A 7 -23.13 -2.24 21.93
N VAL A 8 -22.00 -1.70 21.48
CA VAL A 8 -20.70 -2.30 21.74
C VAL A 8 -20.50 -2.18 23.24
N THR A 9 -20.77 -3.26 23.98
CA THR A 9 -20.52 -3.31 25.42
C THR A 9 -19.01 -3.25 25.65
N TYR A 10 -18.54 -2.07 26.03
CA TYR A 10 -17.15 -1.88 26.44
C TYR A 10 -16.94 -2.35 27.88
N SER A 11 -15.83 -3.04 28.11
CA SER A 11 -15.43 -3.54 29.43
C SER A 11 -14.54 -2.56 30.19
N PHE A 12 -13.87 -1.64 29.49
CA PHE A 12 -13.12 -0.57 30.13
C PHE A 12 -14.08 0.54 30.60
N ASP A 13 -13.79 1.10 31.78
CA ASP A 13 -14.52 2.26 32.28
C ASP A 13 -13.93 3.55 31.67
N TYR A 14 -14.59 4.05 30.62
CA TYR A 14 -14.14 5.23 29.86
C TYR A 14 -14.27 6.53 30.67
N SER A 15 -14.99 6.54 31.80
CA SER A 15 -15.04 7.70 32.69
C SER A 15 -13.69 8.00 33.37
N ASN A 16 -12.74 7.05 33.32
CA ASN A 16 -11.36 7.27 33.72
C ASN A 16 -10.61 8.28 32.83
N PHE A 17 -11.11 8.56 31.62
CA PHE A 17 -10.63 9.67 30.81
C PHE A 17 -11.22 10.98 31.33
N SER A 18 -10.36 11.91 31.78
CA SER A 18 -10.80 13.13 32.46
C SER A 18 -11.58 14.11 31.57
N LYS A 19 -11.62 13.89 30.26
CA LYS A 19 -12.35 14.72 29.28
C LYS A 19 -13.25 13.83 28.41
N PRO A 20 -14.50 14.25 28.14
CA PRO A 20 -15.40 13.53 27.23
C PRO A 20 -14.83 13.36 25.81
N GLU A 21 -14.03 14.32 25.34
CA GLU A 21 -13.36 14.26 24.04
C GLU A 21 -12.36 13.09 23.95
N LEU A 22 -11.67 12.78 25.06
CA LEU A 22 -10.72 11.67 25.11
C LEU A 22 -11.43 10.32 25.14
N GLU A 23 -12.58 10.23 25.80
CA GLU A 23 -13.42 9.05 25.77
C GLU A 23 -13.88 8.75 24.34
N LEU A 24 -14.43 9.74 23.63
CA LEU A 24 -14.84 9.58 22.23
C LEU A 24 -13.64 9.21 21.35
N LYS A 25 -12.48 9.85 21.56
CA LYS A 25 -11.25 9.54 20.82
C LYS A 25 -10.74 8.12 21.13
N ALA A 26 -10.85 7.65 22.36
CA ALA A 26 -10.50 6.28 22.74
C ALA A 26 -11.40 5.27 22.02
N GLN A 27 -12.72 5.46 22.07
CA GLN A 27 -13.69 4.60 21.39
C GLN A 27 -13.47 4.57 19.87
N THR A 28 -13.23 5.74 19.27
CA THR A 28 -12.93 5.87 17.83
C THR A 28 -11.61 5.17 17.48
N THR A 29 -10.56 5.36 18.29
CA THR A 29 -9.25 4.74 18.06
C THR A 29 -9.33 3.22 18.18
N LEU A 30 -10.10 2.70 19.14
CA LEU A 30 -10.37 1.27 19.29
C LEU A 30 -11.17 0.71 18.11
N SER A 31 -12.21 1.43 17.67
CA SER A 31 -13.04 1.02 16.53
C SER A 31 -12.22 0.95 15.24
N ASN A 32 -11.40 1.98 14.99
CA ASN A 32 -10.47 2.01 13.85
C ASN A 32 -9.43 0.89 13.93
N PHE A 33 -8.89 0.63 15.13
CA PHE A 33 -7.99 -0.50 15.37
C PHE A 33 -8.65 -1.83 15.00
N LEU A 34 -9.84 -2.11 15.54
CA LEU A 34 -10.54 -3.38 15.28
C LEU A 34 -10.96 -3.54 13.81
N GLY A 35 -11.33 -2.44 13.13
CA GLY A 35 -11.68 -2.45 11.72
C GLY A 35 -10.49 -2.74 10.80
N PHE A 36 -9.26 -2.38 11.20
CA PHE A 36 -8.11 -2.36 10.29
C PHE A 36 -7.08 -3.47 10.52
N VAL A 37 -7.04 -4.13 11.68
CA VAL A 37 -5.94 -4.98 12.20
C VAL A 37 -5.35 -6.11 11.32
N ARG A 38 -5.71 -6.32 10.05
CA ARG A 38 -5.24 -7.47 9.25
C ARG A 38 -4.82 -7.24 7.80
N GLN A 39 -4.81 -6.03 7.24
CA GLN A 39 -4.70 -5.93 5.77
C GLN A 39 -3.34 -5.49 5.20
N THR A 40 -2.63 -4.52 5.79
CA THR A 40 -1.37 -4.01 5.20
C THR A 40 -0.36 -3.52 6.24
N PHE A 41 0.91 -3.40 5.84
CA PHE A 41 1.94 -2.77 6.68
C PHE A 41 1.64 -1.28 6.89
N ASP A 42 1.14 -0.58 5.86
CA ASP A 42 0.90 0.86 5.96
C ASP A 42 -0.18 1.19 6.98
N GLY A 43 -1.29 0.46 7.04
CA GLY A 43 -2.24 0.77 8.10
C GLY A 43 -1.91 0.15 9.46
N LEU A 44 -0.96 -0.80 9.54
CA LEU A 44 -0.29 -1.08 10.83
C LEU A 44 0.46 0.15 11.34
N LEU A 45 1.10 0.93 10.45
CA LEU A 45 1.74 2.19 10.81
C LEU A 45 0.70 3.26 11.19
N GLU A 46 -0.41 3.38 10.46
CA GLU A 46 -1.47 4.35 10.77
C GLU A 46 -2.14 4.07 12.12
N ILE A 47 -2.45 2.81 12.42
CA ILE A 47 -2.90 2.37 13.74
C ILE A 47 -1.86 2.76 14.80
N GLY A 48 -0.59 2.43 14.57
CA GLY A 48 0.49 2.71 15.50
C GLY A 48 0.59 4.20 15.84
N ARG A 49 0.49 5.06 14.82
CA ARG A 49 0.47 6.52 14.99
C ARG A 49 -0.78 6.99 15.73
N SER A 50 -1.97 6.51 15.35
CA SER A 50 -3.22 6.88 16.02
C SER A 50 -3.22 6.53 17.52
N LEU A 51 -2.70 5.34 17.87
CA LEU A 51 -2.52 4.93 19.27
C LEU A 51 -1.49 5.78 20.00
N GLN A 52 -0.44 6.21 19.30
CA GLN A 52 0.63 7.03 19.86
C GLN A 52 0.20 8.49 20.07
N ASP A 53 -0.57 9.04 19.13
CA ASP A 53 -1.21 10.35 19.25
C ASP A 53 -2.20 10.35 20.42
N PHE A 54 -3.02 9.30 20.53
CA PHE A 54 -3.94 9.16 21.66
C PHE A 54 -3.20 9.01 23.00
N TYR A 55 -2.07 8.30 23.02
CA TYR A 55 -1.20 8.25 24.20
C TYR A 55 -0.68 9.63 24.59
N PHE A 56 -0.24 10.45 23.63
CA PHE A 56 0.22 11.82 23.90
C PHE A 56 -0.92 12.71 24.41
N ASP A 57 -2.14 12.57 23.88
CA ASP A 57 -3.30 13.30 24.40
C ASP A 57 -3.63 12.88 25.84
N CYS A 58 -3.54 11.59 26.16
CA CYS A 58 -3.70 11.12 27.53
C CYS A 58 -2.67 11.77 28.46
N LEU A 59 -1.40 11.85 28.04
CA LEU A 59 -0.36 12.52 28.82
C LEU A 59 -0.62 14.01 29.01
N ALA A 60 -1.15 14.69 27.99
CA ALA A 60 -1.39 16.13 28.03
C ALA A 60 -2.62 16.52 28.85
N PHE A 61 -3.66 15.67 28.87
CA PHE A 61 -4.99 16.08 29.31
C PHE A 61 -5.59 15.24 30.46
N CYS A 62 -4.95 14.13 30.86
CA CYS A 62 -5.40 13.32 32.01
C CYS A 62 -4.37 13.34 33.16
N PRO A 63 -4.78 13.62 34.42
CA PRO A 63 -3.98 13.31 35.60
C PRO A 63 -3.79 11.79 35.67
N ASN A 64 -2.55 11.32 35.55
CA ASN A 64 -2.18 9.89 35.38
C ASN A 64 -2.46 9.28 33.99
N GLY A 65 -2.47 10.09 32.92
CA GLY A 65 -2.72 9.62 31.56
C GLY A 65 -1.91 8.40 31.11
N LYS A 66 -0.64 8.29 31.55
CA LYS A 66 0.19 7.10 31.29
C LYS A 66 -0.43 5.81 31.86
N LYS A 67 -0.94 5.88 33.09
CA LYS A 67 -1.56 4.75 33.78
C LYS A 67 -2.90 4.41 33.11
N VAL A 68 -3.75 5.40 32.90
CA VAL A 68 -5.07 5.24 32.26
C VAL A 68 -4.94 4.62 30.87
N PHE A 69 -4.02 5.13 30.03
CA PHE A 69 -3.78 4.55 28.71
C PHE A 69 -3.26 3.11 28.79
N SER A 70 -2.38 2.80 29.73
CA SER A 70 -1.85 1.44 29.92
C SER A 70 -2.95 0.46 30.34
N GLU A 71 -3.86 0.89 31.23
CA GLU A 71 -5.02 0.11 31.66
C GLU A 71 -6.03 -0.08 30.53
N TRP A 72 -6.28 0.97 29.73
CA TRP A 72 -7.13 0.90 28.54
C TRP A 72 -6.56 -0.07 27.50
N LEU A 73 -5.26 0.02 27.19
CA LEU A 73 -4.60 -0.91 26.27
C LEU A 73 -4.58 -2.36 26.81
N ALA A 74 -4.52 -2.51 28.13
CA ALA A 74 -4.59 -3.81 28.80
C ALA A 74 -6.02 -4.35 28.96
N SER A 75 -7.05 -3.55 28.63
CA SER A 75 -8.43 -3.95 28.80
C SER A 75 -8.82 -5.15 27.92
N PRO A 76 -9.92 -5.86 28.27
CA PRO A 76 -10.50 -6.88 27.40
C PRO A 76 -11.04 -6.35 26.07
N ASP A 77 -11.24 -5.04 25.92
CA ASP A 77 -11.79 -4.43 24.70
C ASP A 77 -10.92 -4.69 23.46
N PHE A 78 -9.61 -4.81 23.64
CA PHE A 78 -8.66 -5.16 22.59
C PHE A 78 -8.64 -6.68 22.26
N GLY A 79 -9.28 -7.50 23.09
CA GLY A 79 -9.35 -8.95 22.95
C GLY A 79 -7.99 -9.62 22.73
N ALA A 80 -7.96 -10.60 21.81
CA ALA A 80 -6.73 -11.29 21.40
C ALA A 80 -5.75 -10.40 20.60
N SER A 81 -6.18 -9.20 20.18
CA SER A 81 -5.39 -8.28 19.36
C SER A 81 -4.54 -7.31 20.20
N ARG A 82 -4.59 -7.38 21.54
CA ARG A 82 -3.78 -6.54 22.44
C ARG A 82 -2.30 -6.48 22.05
N TYR A 83 -1.70 -7.63 21.75
CA TYR A 83 -0.29 -7.69 21.37
C TYR A 83 0.00 -6.93 20.07
N ILE A 84 -0.99 -6.85 19.16
CA ILE A 84 -0.87 -6.14 17.87
C ILE A 84 -0.84 -4.65 18.13
N ALA A 85 -1.71 -4.13 19.01
CA ALA A 85 -1.74 -2.70 19.35
C ALA A 85 -0.39 -2.23 19.90
N SER A 86 0.18 -2.95 20.88
CA SER A 86 1.52 -2.63 21.41
C SER A 86 2.62 -2.76 20.35
N SER A 87 2.53 -3.78 19.49
CA SER A 87 3.50 -3.98 18.40
C SER A 87 3.41 -2.87 17.35
N ALA A 88 2.20 -2.40 17.02
CA ALA A 88 1.97 -1.34 16.05
C ALA A 88 2.64 -0.03 16.48
N MET A 89 2.46 0.36 17.75
CA MET A 89 3.13 1.54 18.33
C MET A 89 4.67 1.40 18.31
N GLU A 90 5.21 0.22 18.65
CA GLU A 90 6.66 -0.03 18.59
C GLU A 90 7.18 0.09 17.15
N ILE A 91 6.44 -0.46 16.18
CA ILE A 91 6.82 -0.50 14.76
C ILE A 91 6.72 0.89 14.14
N SER A 92 5.65 1.66 14.38
CA SER A 92 5.50 3.03 13.86
C SER A 92 6.61 3.95 14.37
N ALA A 93 6.85 3.93 15.68
CA ALA A 93 7.89 4.75 16.31
C ALA A 93 9.31 4.39 15.83
N TRP A 94 9.55 3.12 15.50
CA TRP A 94 10.81 2.69 14.88
C TRP A 94 10.89 3.15 13.42
N PHE A 95 9.85 2.92 12.64
CA PHE A 95 9.81 3.20 11.21
C PHE A 95 10.01 4.69 10.92
N ASP A 96 9.38 5.56 11.69
CA ASP A 96 9.46 7.02 11.53
C ASP A 96 10.87 7.57 11.81
N LYS A 97 11.72 6.81 12.54
CA LYS A 97 13.14 7.16 12.79
C LYS A 97 14.09 6.73 11.67
N LEU A 98 13.62 5.91 10.72
CA LEU A 98 14.46 5.40 9.65
C LEU A 98 14.66 6.46 8.55
N PRO A 99 15.81 6.46 7.86
CA PRO A 99 16.00 7.25 6.65
C PRO A 99 14.93 6.94 5.59
N VAL A 100 14.50 7.96 4.85
CA VAL A 100 13.45 7.87 3.81
C VAL A 100 13.71 6.74 2.80
N ARG A 101 14.98 6.48 2.47
CA ARG A 101 15.36 5.39 1.56
C ARG A 101 15.05 4.01 2.14
N SER A 102 15.30 3.81 3.43
CA SER A 102 15.00 2.57 4.14
C SER A 102 13.50 2.39 4.35
N GLN A 103 12.78 3.48 4.66
CA GLN A 103 11.32 3.46 4.75
C GLN A 103 10.67 2.97 3.45
N ARG A 104 11.10 3.50 2.29
CA ARG A 104 10.64 3.05 0.97
C ARG A 104 10.93 1.57 0.73
N LEU A 105 12.15 1.13 1.02
CA LEU A 105 12.56 -0.27 0.85
C LEU A 105 11.70 -1.21 1.70
N ILE A 106 11.48 -0.86 2.97
CA ILE A 106 10.66 -1.66 3.89
C ILE A 106 9.22 -1.72 3.38
N ARG A 107 8.59 -0.58 3.07
CA ARG A 107 7.22 -0.54 2.53
C ARG A 107 7.01 -1.42 1.31
N GLN A 108 7.98 -1.50 0.41
CA GLN A 108 7.85 -2.32 -0.80
C GLN A 108 7.91 -3.82 -0.53
N ASN A 109 8.63 -4.25 0.52
CA ASN A 109 9.02 -5.65 0.69
C ASN A 109 8.37 -6.34 1.91
N VAL A 110 7.77 -5.57 2.84
CA VAL A 110 7.23 -6.13 4.09
C VAL A 110 5.71 -6.15 4.21
N GLN A 111 4.96 -5.78 3.17
CA GLN A 111 3.49 -5.68 3.20
C GLN A 111 2.79 -6.94 3.72
N ASN A 112 3.36 -8.11 3.43
CA ASN A 112 2.78 -9.41 3.78
C ASN A 112 3.52 -10.13 4.93
N TRP A 113 4.34 -9.41 5.70
CA TRP A 113 5.04 -9.97 6.86
C TRP A 113 4.12 -10.03 8.07
N SER A 114 4.34 -10.99 8.96
CA SER A 114 3.58 -11.05 10.21
C SER A 114 4.02 -9.95 11.17
N VAL A 115 3.10 -9.45 12.00
CA VAL A 115 3.38 -8.45 13.04
C VAL A 115 4.54 -8.88 13.95
N SER A 116 4.60 -10.17 14.30
CA SER A 116 5.70 -10.71 15.09
C SER A 116 7.05 -10.63 14.39
N ALA A 117 7.11 -10.82 13.06
CA ALA A 117 8.36 -10.70 12.31
C ALA A 117 8.78 -9.23 12.19
N LEU A 118 7.83 -8.33 11.89
CA LEU A 118 8.05 -6.89 11.86
C LEU A 118 8.56 -6.36 13.20
N ARG A 119 8.00 -6.84 14.32
CA ARG A 119 8.46 -6.49 15.66
C ARG A 119 9.88 -7.00 15.96
N GLN A 120 10.33 -8.09 15.35
CA GLN A 120 11.74 -8.49 15.47
C GLN A 120 12.64 -7.60 14.62
N LEU A 121 12.15 -7.15 13.46
CA LEU A 121 12.90 -6.27 12.57
C LEU A 121 13.27 -4.94 13.23
N THR A 122 12.43 -4.42 14.13
CA THR A 122 12.72 -3.21 14.93
C THR A 122 13.93 -3.35 15.85
N LYS A 123 14.40 -4.58 16.10
CA LYS A 123 15.50 -4.91 17.03
C LYS A 123 16.82 -5.23 16.33
N VAL A 124 16.85 -5.10 15.01
CA VAL A 124 17.98 -5.41 14.13
C VAL A 124 18.68 -4.12 13.73
N SER A 125 19.99 -4.17 13.47
CA SER A 125 20.74 -3.01 13.00
C SER A 125 20.21 -2.51 11.65
N HIS A 126 20.41 -1.23 11.36
CA HIS A 126 19.89 -0.62 10.14
C HIS A 126 20.45 -1.26 8.86
N ASP A 127 21.69 -1.75 8.88
CA ASP A 127 22.31 -2.37 7.71
C ASP A 127 21.82 -3.80 7.49
N LEU A 128 21.64 -4.57 8.56
CA LEU A 128 21.05 -5.90 8.46
C LEU A 128 19.55 -5.85 8.10
N VAL A 129 18.82 -4.80 8.47
CA VAL A 129 17.43 -4.58 8.02
C VAL A 129 17.35 -4.53 6.48
N LYS A 130 18.28 -3.83 5.80
CA LYS A 130 18.26 -3.75 4.33
C LYS A 130 18.47 -5.11 3.68
N GLU A 131 19.38 -5.92 4.22
CA GLU A 131 19.68 -7.26 3.73
C GLU A 131 18.48 -8.20 3.93
N LEU A 132 17.94 -8.22 5.16
CA LEU A 132 16.76 -9.00 5.54
C LEU A 132 15.57 -8.72 4.64
N VAL A 133 15.26 -7.44 4.45
CA VAL A 133 14.10 -6.99 3.68
C VAL A 133 14.24 -7.31 2.19
N ARG A 134 15.46 -7.27 1.63
CA ARG A 134 15.72 -7.66 0.23
C ARG A 134 15.64 -9.16 -0.01
N SER A 135 15.94 -9.96 1.00
CA SER A 135 15.94 -11.42 0.90
C SER A 135 14.54 -12.07 0.98
N GLY A 136 13.49 -11.26 0.87
CA GLY A 136 12.09 -11.69 0.84
C GLY A 136 11.48 -11.96 2.22
N LYS A 137 10.27 -12.53 2.22
CA LYS A 137 9.49 -12.75 3.45
C LYS A 137 10.23 -13.62 4.46
N LYS A 138 10.39 -13.12 5.69
CA LYS A 138 11.00 -13.85 6.82
C LYS A 138 10.01 -14.09 7.94
N THR A 139 10.19 -15.20 8.65
CA THR A 139 9.49 -15.47 9.90
C THR A 139 10.18 -14.77 11.07
N ALA A 140 9.46 -14.57 12.18
CA ALA A 140 10.04 -13.95 13.38
C ALA A 140 11.26 -14.72 13.92
N ALA A 141 11.27 -16.05 13.78
CA ALA A 141 12.39 -16.90 14.18
C ALA A 141 13.63 -16.63 13.32
N GLN A 142 13.45 -16.55 11.99
CA GLN A 142 14.54 -16.26 11.05
C GLN A 142 15.16 -14.87 11.29
N VAL A 143 14.33 -13.85 11.54
CA VAL A 143 14.82 -12.50 11.86
C VAL A 143 15.61 -12.51 13.18
N LYS A 144 15.13 -13.28 14.18
CA LYS A 144 15.79 -13.40 15.49
C LYS A 144 17.13 -14.16 15.40
N GLU A 145 17.22 -15.18 14.56
CA GLU A 145 18.44 -15.97 14.36
C GLU A 145 19.55 -15.13 13.70
N GLN A 146 19.22 -14.39 12.64
CA GLN A 146 20.19 -13.51 11.98
C GLN A 146 20.71 -12.40 12.89
N ARG A 147 19.86 -11.87 13.77
CA ARG A 147 20.26 -10.95 14.84
C ARG A 147 21.27 -11.57 15.82
N GLY A 148 21.14 -12.87 16.12
CA GLY A 148 22.08 -13.59 16.97
C GLY A 148 23.47 -13.70 16.32
N SER A 149 23.50 -13.98 15.02
CA SER A 149 24.74 -14.06 14.23
C SER A 149 25.45 -12.72 14.09
N GLU A 150 24.72 -11.60 13.99
CA GLU A 150 25.30 -10.25 13.97
C GLU A 150 26.01 -9.91 15.29
N ARG A 151 25.36 -10.19 16.43
CA ARG A 151 25.96 -9.97 17.76
C ARG A 151 27.19 -10.85 18.03
N ALA A 152 27.22 -12.06 17.47
CA ALA A 152 28.39 -12.93 17.54
C ALA A 152 29.58 -12.40 16.71
N ARG A 153 29.30 -11.66 15.62
CA ARG A 153 30.34 -11.02 14.79
C ARG A 153 30.86 -9.71 15.40
N GLU A 154 30.00 -8.91 16.04
CA GLU A 154 30.42 -7.66 16.71
C GLU A 154 31.25 -7.91 17.99
N GLY A 155 31.06 -9.04 18.67
CA GLY A 155 31.81 -9.38 19.88
C GLY A 155 33.26 -9.87 19.66
N GLY A 156 33.66 -10.12 18.41
CA GLY A 156 34.89 -10.85 18.08
C GLY A 156 36.12 -10.02 17.68
N ASN A 157 36.02 -8.69 17.53
CA ASN A 157 37.10 -7.90 16.92
C ASN A 157 37.74 -6.91 17.89
N LYS A 158 38.59 -7.44 18.78
CA LYS A 158 39.72 -6.71 19.40
C LYS A 158 40.97 -7.56 19.28
N GLN A 159 41.61 -7.54 18.13
CA GLN A 159 43.05 -7.76 18.08
C GLN A 159 43.68 -6.81 17.08
N ALA A 160 44.45 -5.89 17.66
CA ALA A 160 45.17 -4.84 16.99
C ALA A 160 46.26 -5.44 16.09
N PHE A 161 46.37 -4.88 14.90
CA PHE A 161 47.61 -4.88 14.14
C PHE A 161 48.65 -4.06 14.90
N SER A 162 49.84 -4.63 15.10
CA SER A 162 51.07 -3.87 15.32
C SER A 162 52.22 -4.53 14.58
N SER A 163 52.88 -3.70 13.79
CA SER A 163 54.06 -3.91 12.97
C SER A 163 55.33 -4.17 13.79
N GLU A 164 56.20 -4.98 13.18
CA GLU A 164 57.68 -5.00 13.17
C GLU A 164 58.47 -4.43 14.37
N ASP A 165 59.34 -5.25 14.99
CA ASP A 165 60.79 -5.02 14.91
C ASP A 165 61.65 -6.21 15.37
N ALA A 166 62.91 -6.17 14.95
CA ALA A 166 63.83 -7.27 14.67
C ALA A 166 64.62 -7.93 15.83
N ASN A 167 65.31 -9.02 15.43
CA ASN A 167 66.49 -9.70 16.00
C ASN A 167 66.30 -10.75 17.10
N GLN A 168 66.52 -12.03 16.73
CA GLN A 168 67.75 -12.74 17.13
C GLN A 168 67.91 -14.07 16.37
N ILE A 169 69.15 -14.30 15.92
CA ILE A 169 69.63 -15.48 15.20
C ILE A 169 69.81 -16.63 16.20
N SER A 170 69.17 -17.78 15.95
CA SER A 170 69.78 -19.08 16.23
C SER A 170 69.12 -20.13 15.34
N SER A 171 69.89 -20.76 14.46
CA SER A 171 69.48 -21.95 13.74
C SER A 171 69.24 -23.10 14.71
N PRO A 172 68.09 -23.77 14.63
CA PRO A 172 68.14 -25.22 14.41
C PRO A 172 67.05 -25.68 13.42
N ILE A 173 67.38 -26.70 12.61
CA ILE A 173 66.50 -27.67 11.92
C ILE A 173 65.18 -27.12 11.35
N PRO A 174 64.95 -27.09 10.02
CA PRO A 174 63.78 -26.43 9.43
C PRO A 174 62.47 -27.04 9.94
N GLU A 175 61.81 -26.31 10.83
CA GLU A 175 60.51 -26.69 11.37
C GLU A 175 59.46 -26.47 10.27
N LEU A 176 58.79 -27.56 9.87
CA LEU A 176 57.75 -27.52 8.85
C LEU A 176 56.57 -26.67 9.35
N VAL A 177 56.27 -25.57 8.66
CA VAL A 177 55.18 -24.64 9.01
C VAL A 177 54.07 -24.65 7.96
N PRO A 178 52.81 -24.35 8.34
CA PRO A 178 51.73 -24.11 7.38
C PRO A 178 52.14 -23.07 6.32
N GLY A 179 51.86 -23.37 5.05
CA GLY A 179 52.23 -22.56 3.88
C GLY A 179 53.48 -23.05 3.13
N MET A 180 54.27 -23.99 3.68
CA MET A 180 55.44 -24.55 2.99
C MET A 180 55.04 -25.58 1.91
N ARG A 181 55.79 -25.59 0.79
CA ARG A 181 55.70 -26.66 -0.21
C ARG A 181 56.53 -27.87 0.19
N ILE A 182 55.92 -29.03 0.07
CA ILE A 182 56.53 -30.31 0.41
C ILE A 182 56.36 -31.33 -0.72
N VAL A 183 57.19 -32.35 -0.69
CA VAL A 183 57.10 -33.56 -1.49
C VAL A 183 56.93 -34.74 -0.54
N VAL A 184 55.96 -35.61 -0.82
CA VAL A 184 55.74 -36.84 -0.05
C VAL A 184 56.84 -37.85 -0.39
N LYS A 185 57.58 -38.38 0.59
CA LYS A 185 58.72 -39.31 0.36
C LYS A 185 58.46 -40.77 0.75
N GLU A 186 57.59 -41.02 1.73
CA GLU A 186 57.34 -42.38 2.20
C GLU A 186 55.89 -42.54 2.67
N GLU A 187 55.04 -43.06 1.78
CA GLU A 187 53.67 -43.43 2.10
C GLU A 187 53.25 -44.70 1.35
N ASN A 188 52.64 -45.65 2.06
CA ASN A 188 52.09 -46.90 1.51
C ASN A 188 50.81 -46.69 0.67
N THR A 189 50.38 -45.45 0.45
CA THR A 189 49.11 -45.07 -0.18
C THR A 189 49.27 -44.57 -1.62
N GLY A 190 50.50 -44.60 -2.17
CA GLY A 190 50.76 -44.30 -3.59
C GLY A 190 51.05 -42.84 -3.92
N TRP A 191 51.12 -41.94 -2.93
CA TRP A 191 51.38 -40.51 -3.13
C TRP A 191 52.85 -40.11 -3.17
N ASN A 192 53.77 -41.08 -3.16
CA ASN A 192 55.20 -40.81 -3.17
C ASN A 192 55.62 -39.97 -4.40
N GLY A 193 56.37 -38.89 -4.17
CA GLY A 193 56.76 -37.90 -5.16
C GLY A 193 55.72 -36.81 -5.43
N SER A 194 54.52 -36.87 -4.84
CA SER A 194 53.50 -35.84 -5.02
C SER A 194 53.87 -34.57 -4.27
N SER A 195 53.75 -33.43 -4.95
CA SER A 195 53.95 -32.10 -4.36
C SER A 195 52.66 -31.56 -3.77
N GLY A 196 52.77 -30.75 -2.72
CA GLY A 196 51.63 -30.14 -2.07
C GLY A 196 52.01 -29.04 -1.09
N ILE A 197 51.00 -28.44 -0.47
CA ILE A 197 51.16 -27.34 0.49
C ILE A 197 50.63 -27.77 1.87
N ILE A 198 51.39 -27.50 2.92
CA ILE A 198 50.93 -27.70 4.30
C ILE A 198 49.84 -26.66 4.62
N MET A 199 48.62 -27.10 4.91
CA MET A 199 47.49 -26.24 5.24
C MET A 199 47.38 -25.94 6.73
N SER A 200 47.62 -26.94 7.58
CA SER A 200 47.60 -26.77 9.03
C SER A 200 48.33 -27.92 9.74
N LYS A 201 48.77 -27.66 10.97
CA LYS A 201 49.41 -28.65 11.86
C LYS A 201 48.41 -29.05 12.95
N ARG A 202 48.24 -30.35 13.20
CA ARG A 202 47.45 -30.87 14.32
C ARG A 202 48.33 -31.82 15.13
N GLN A 203 48.71 -31.40 16.33
CA GLN A 203 49.70 -32.11 17.16
C GLN A 203 51.02 -32.24 16.39
N ASP A 204 51.44 -33.46 16.06
CA ASP A 204 52.65 -33.76 15.30
C ASP A 204 52.38 -34.10 13.83
N ASP A 205 51.12 -34.11 13.39
CA ASP A 205 50.73 -34.43 12.01
C ASP A 205 50.36 -33.18 11.20
N PHE A 206 50.54 -33.26 9.89
CA PHE A 206 50.34 -32.16 8.94
C PHE A 206 49.19 -32.47 7.98
N TRP A 207 48.21 -31.55 7.91
CA TRP A 207 47.23 -31.55 6.84
C TRP A 207 47.84 -30.93 5.59
N VAL A 208 48.02 -31.74 4.56
CA VAL A 208 48.61 -31.34 3.28
C VAL A 208 47.53 -31.40 2.19
N LEU A 209 47.52 -30.38 1.35
CA LEU A 209 46.74 -30.38 0.11
C LEU A 209 47.69 -30.68 -1.05
N LEU A 210 47.47 -31.81 -1.75
CA LEU A 210 48.35 -32.28 -2.82
C LEU A 210 47.91 -31.69 -4.17
N ASP A 211 48.86 -31.23 -4.98
CA ASP A 211 48.57 -30.56 -6.26
C ASP A 211 47.80 -31.46 -7.22
N HIS A 212 48.05 -32.78 -7.18
CA HIS A 212 47.34 -33.75 -8.00
C HIS A 212 45.83 -33.82 -7.66
N THR A 213 45.47 -33.69 -6.38
CA THR A 213 44.07 -33.69 -5.94
C THR A 213 43.35 -32.42 -6.39
N ILE A 214 44.02 -31.28 -6.31
CA ILE A 214 43.51 -29.99 -6.81
C ILE A 214 43.31 -30.05 -8.33
N ALA A 215 44.28 -30.60 -9.06
CA ALA A 215 44.21 -30.74 -10.52
C ALA A 215 43.03 -31.63 -10.98
N GLN A 216 42.58 -32.55 -10.12
CA GLN A 216 41.40 -33.38 -10.34
C GLN A 216 40.09 -32.74 -9.85
N GLY A 217 40.14 -31.48 -9.38
CA GLY A 217 38.98 -30.76 -8.85
C GLY A 217 38.52 -31.25 -7.46
N MET A 218 39.37 -31.97 -6.74
CA MET A 218 39.07 -32.50 -5.40
C MET A 218 39.79 -31.70 -4.33
N GLU A 219 39.06 -31.13 -3.37
CA GLU A 219 39.63 -30.45 -2.19
C GLU A 219 39.82 -31.41 -1.00
N VAL A 220 40.43 -32.56 -1.25
CA VAL A 220 40.69 -33.56 -0.19
C VAL A 220 42.00 -33.26 0.50
N LYS A 221 41.97 -33.14 1.83
CA LYS A 221 43.15 -32.93 2.66
C LYS A 221 43.70 -34.28 3.11
N HIS A 222 45.02 -34.45 3.03
CA HIS A 222 45.72 -35.65 3.44
C HIS A 222 46.45 -35.39 4.77
N LEU A 223 46.35 -36.31 5.72
CA LEU A 223 47.05 -36.22 6.99
C LEU A 223 48.38 -36.99 6.88
N LEU A 224 49.50 -36.28 6.94
CA LEU A 224 50.84 -36.83 6.77
C LEU A 224 51.70 -36.58 8.00
N LYS A 225 52.52 -37.56 8.37
CA LYS A 225 53.46 -37.47 9.49
C LYS A 225 54.75 -36.76 9.08
N PRO A 226 55.53 -36.19 10.01
CA PRO A 226 56.72 -35.39 9.69
C PRO A 226 57.76 -36.14 8.86
N TYR A 227 57.94 -37.44 9.09
CA TYR A 227 58.89 -38.27 8.35
C TYR A 227 58.44 -38.61 6.92
N GLN A 228 57.16 -38.36 6.58
CA GLN A 228 56.59 -38.70 5.28
C GLN A 228 56.70 -37.55 4.28
N ILE A 229 57.13 -36.37 4.72
CA ILE A 229 57.18 -35.14 3.93
C ILE A 229 58.58 -34.54 3.98
N GLU A 230 59.05 -34.05 2.84
CA GLU A 230 60.29 -33.28 2.75
C GLU A 230 60.04 -31.96 2.04
N LEU A 231 60.79 -30.93 2.39
CA LEU A 231 60.73 -29.64 1.70
C LEU A 231 61.06 -29.80 0.22
N GLU A 232 60.24 -29.20 -0.64
CA GLU A 232 60.49 -29.13 -2.07
C GLU A 232 61.71 -28.23 -2.33
N THR A 233 62.92 -28.78 -2.25
CA THR A 233 64.13 -28.09 -2.72
C THR A 233 64.05 -27.98 -4.24
N GLN A 234 63.94 -26.76 -4.76
CA GLN A 234 64.02 -26.48 -6.19
C GLN A 234 65.35 -27.00 -6.74
N GLN A 235 65.34 -28.19 -7.34
CA GLN A 235 66.42 -28.66 -8.19
C GLN A 235 66.17 -28.26 -9.64
N PRO A 236 67.21 -27.78 -10.35
CA PRO A 236 67.11 -27.40 -11.75
C PRO A 236 66.83 -28.63 -12.61
N VAL A 237 65.71 -28.61 -13.30
CA VAL A 237 65.26 -29.67 -14.22
C VAL A 237 66.28 -29.88 -15.33
N GLN A 238 66.94 -31.04 -15.33
CA GLN A 238 67.64 -31.57 -16.49
C GLN A 238 66.61 -31.96 -17.56
N LYS A 239 66.71 -31.36 -18.76
CA LYS A 239 65.93 -31.76 -19.95
C LYS A 239 66.74 -32.74 -20.81
N PRO A 240 66.14 -33.85 -21.29
CA PRO A 240 66.77 -34.69 -22.30
C PRO A 240 66.71 -34.00 -23.68
N THR A 241 67.83 -34.13 -24.36
CA THR A 241 68.21 -33.61 -25.68
C THR A 241 67.30 -34.08 -26.81
N SER A 242 66.68 -33.11 -27.49
CA SER A 242 66.43 -33.09 -28.95
C SER A 242 66.01 -31.65 -29.29
N GLN A 243 66.98 -30.73 -29.32
CA GLN A 243 66.75 -29.36 -29.75
C GLN A 243 67.21 -29.20 -31.20
N GLU A 244 66.26 -29.13 -32.11
CA GLU A 244 66.39 -28.18 -33.22
C GLU A 244 66.66 -26.81 -32.59
N LEU A 245 67.84 -26.26 -32.85
CA LEU A 245 68.25 -24.96 -32.34
C LEU A 245 67.48 -23.89 -33.10
N PHE A 246 66.31 -23.51 -32.59
CA PHE A 246 65.62 -22.30 -33.01
C PHE A 246 66.54 -21.10 -32.72
N THR A 247 66.73 -20.23 -33.70
CA THR A 247 67.43 -18.95 -33.47
C THR A 247 66.60 -18.07 -32.54
N ALA A 248 67.23 -17.15 -31.80
CA ALA A 248 66.53 -16.26 -30.86
C ALA A 248 65.33 -15.53 -31.50
N ALA A 249 65.48 -15.13 -32.77
CA ALA A 249 64.40 -14.54 -33.56
C ALA A 249 63.23 -15.51 -33.83
N GLN A 250 63.50 -16.79 -34.05
CA GLN A 250 62.45 -17.81 -34.24
C GLN A 250 61.70 -18.13 -32.94
N VAL A 251 62.38 -18.04 -31.79
CA VAL A 251 61.72 -18.18 -30.48
C VAL A 251 60.83 -16.98 -30.20
N GLU A 252 61.30 -15.75 -30.45
CA GLU A 252 60.48 -14.55 -30.32
C GLU A 252 59.26 -14.58 -31.25
N GLN A 253 59.43 -14.99 -32.50
CA GLN A 253 58.33 -15.15 -33.46
C GLN A 253 57.28 -16.15 -32.94
N LYS A 254 57.70 -17.33 -32.48
CA LYS A 254 56.78 -18.34 -31.94
C LYS A 254 56.07 -17.88 -30.66
N VAL A 255 56.74 -17.09 -29.81
CA VAL A 255 56.12 -16.50 -28.61
C VAL A 255 55.08 -15.46 -29.02
N ALA A 256 55.38 -14.60 -30.00
CA ALA A 256 54.44 -13.61 -30.52
C ALA A 256 53.21 -14.27 -31.16
N ASP A 257 53.40 -15.31 -31.97
CA ASP A 257 52.30 -16.05 -32.61
C ASP A 257 51.44 -16.78 -31.58
N ALA A 258 52.05 -17.41 -30.56
CA ALA A 258 51.32 -18.07 -29.47
C ALA A 258 50.51 -17.08 -28.61
N LEU A 259 51.05 -15.89 -28.35
CA LEU A 259 50.33 -14.83 -27.65
C LEU A 259 49.17 -14.31 -28.50
N ALA A 260 49.37 -14.06 -29.79
CA ALA A 260 48.33 -13.61 -30.69
C ALA A 260 47.18 -14.63 -30.84
N GLN A 261 47.52 -15.93 -30.86
CA GLN A 261 46.54 -17.01 -30.91
C GLN A 261 45.73 -17.08 -29.61
N ARG A 262 46.39 -16.98 -28.45
CA ARG A 262 45.72 -16.96 -27.15
C ARG A 262 44.79 -15.75 -26.99
N GLU A 263 45.20 -14.58 -27.47
CA GLU A 263 44.36 -13.37 -27.47
C GLU A 263 43.12 -13.54 -28.36
N ARG A 264 43.24 -14.15 -29.54
CA ARG A 264 42.08 -14.48 -30.39
C ARG A 264 41.12 -15.45 -29.71
N GLU A 265 41.62 -16.57 -29.20
CA GLU A 265 40.78 -17.58 -28.53
C GLU A 265 40.08 -17.01 -27.30
N LYS A 266 40.76 -16.12 -26.55
CA LYS A 266 40.17 -15.40 -25.43
C LYS A 266 39.07 -14.45 -25.89
N ALA A 267 39.29 -13.68 -26.96
CA ALA A 267 38.27 -12.79 -27.52
C ALA A 267 37.03 -13.55 -28.03
N GLU A 268 37.24 -14.68 -28.71
CA GLU A 268 36.15 -15.54 -29.18
C GLU A 268 35.37 -16.18 -28.01
N SER A 269 36.07 -16.65 -26.98
CA SER A 269 35.44 -17.20 -25.78
C SER A 269 34.63 -16.14 -25.01
N GLU A 270 35.17 -14.93 -24.86
CA GLU A 270 34.46 -13.82 -24.24
C GLU A 270 33.22 -13.43 -25.06
N GLN A 271 33.34 -13.36 -26.39
CA GLN A 271 32.21 -13.08 -27.26
C GLN A 271 31.10 -14.16 -27.15
N GLY A 272 31.48 -15.44 -27.09
CA GLY A 272 30.55 -16.54 -26.82
C GLY A 272 29.81 -16.37 -25.49
N ARG A 273 30.53 -16.05 -24.41
CA ARG A 273 29.92 -15.78 -23.09
C ARG A 273 28.96 -14.60 -23.12
N PHE A 274 29.30 -13.52 -23.83
CA PHE A 274 28.40 -12.36 -23.95
C PHE A 274 27.09 -12.73 -24.66
N VAL A 275 27.15 -13.55 -25.70
CA VAL A 275 25.95 -14.02 -26.42
C VAL A 275 25.08 -14.89 -25.50
N GLU A 276 25.66 -15.83 -24.77
CA GLU A 276 24.93 -16.68 -23.82
C GLU A 276 24.25 -15.86 -22.72
N ILE A 277 24.97 -14.90 -22.13
CA ILE A 277 24.42 -14.00 -21.10
C ILE A 277 23.27 -13.17 -21.66
N ARG A 278 23.44 -12.61 -22.86
CA ARG A 278 22.40 -11.81 -23.52
C ARG A 278 21.15 -12.64 -23.78
N ASP A 279 21.31 -13.83 -24.32
CA ASP A 279 20.18 -14.69 -24.68
C ASP A 279 19.47 -15.22 -23.43
N ALA A 280 20.21 -15.56 -22.38
CA ALA A 280 19.66 -15.91 -21.06
C ALA A 280 18.88 -14.74 -20.44
N ALA A 281 19.43 -13.52 -20.51
CA ALA A 281 18.76 -12.31 -20.02
C ALA A 281 17.47 -12.02 -20.81
N LEU A 282 17.48 -12.18 -22.13
CA LEU A 282 16.29 -12.02 -22.97
C LEU A 282 15.22 -13.06 -22.64
N GLN A 283 15.59 -14.31 -22.39
CA GLN A 283 14.63 -15.33 -21.98
C GLN A 283 14.05 -15.04 -20.59
N ALA A 284 14.88 -14.61 -19.63
CA ALA A 284 14.41 -14.21 -18.31
C ALA A 284 13.42 -13.04 -18.39
N ALA A 285 13.75 -11.99 -19.16
CA ALA A 285 12.87 -10.85 -19.38
C ALA A 285 11.54 -11.25 -20.03
N LYS A 286 11.56 -12.15 -21.03
CA LYS A 286 10.32 -12.67 -21.64
C LYS A 286 9.43 -13.41 -20.64
N ARG A 287 10.01 -14.24 -19.77
CA ARG A 287 9.25 -14.95 -18.72
C ARG A 287 8.64 -13.98 -17.72
N GLU A 288 9.38 -12.96 -17.33
CA GLU A 288 8.89 -11.93 -16.40
C GLU A 288 7.76 -11.11 -17.01
N ILE A 289 7.86 -10.72 -18.29
CA ILE A 289 6.80 -10.02 -19.02
C ILE A 289 5.53 -10.90 -19.11
N LEU A 290 5.67 -12.19 -19.43
CA LEU A 290 4.52 -13.10 -19.50
C LEU A 290 3.84 -13.25 -18.13
N ALA A 291 4.61 -13.45 -17.07
CA ALA A 291 4.08 -13.54 -15.71
C ALA A 291 3.37 -12.23 -15.29
N ALA A 292 3.94 -11.07 -15.64
CA ALA A 292 3.32 -9.77 -15.39
C ALA A 292 2.02 -9.60 -16.17
N GLN A 293 1.95 -10.06 -17.43
CA GLN A 293 0.72 -10.03 -18.23
C GLN A 293 -0.37 -10.94 -17.65
N GLU A 294 -0.03 -12.14 -17.20
CA GLU A 294 -0.97 -13.05 -16.55
C GLU A 294 -1.53 -12.46 -15.27
N TYR A 295 -0.68 -11.84 -14.45
CA TYR A 295 -1.11 -11.14 -13.25
C TYR A 295 -2.05 -9.96 -13.56
N ALA A 296 -1.73 -9.17 -14.60
CA ALA A 296 -2.58 -8.08 -15.05
C ALA A 296 -3.95 -8.57 -15.53
N ARG A 297 -4.01 -9.70 -16.26
CA ARG A 297 -5.28 -10.32 -16.67
C ARG A 297 -6.09 -10.82 -15.47
N ALA A 298 -5.44 -11.43 -14.48
CA ALA A 298 -6.10 -11.89 -13.26
C ALA A 298 -6.70 -10.71 -12.48
N LEU A 299 -5.98 -9.59 -12.39
CA LEU A 299 -6.49 -8.36 -11.77
C LEU A 299 -7.67 -7.77 -12.54
N ALA A 300 -7.60 -7.72 -13.88
CA ALA A 300 -8.70 -7.22 -14.70
C ALA A 300 -9.99 -8.02 -14.47
N LYS A 301 -9.89 -9.35 -14.41
CA LYS A 301 -11.02 -10.24 -14.11
C LYS A 301 -11.59 -9.99 -12.70
N LEU A 302 -10.71 -9.81 -11.71
CA LEU A 302 -11.14 -9.51 -10.34
C LEU A 302 -11.91 -8.18 -10.27
N ILE A 303 -11.45 -7.16 -10.99
CA ILE A 303 -12.09 -5.84 -11.04
C ILE A 303 -13.49 -5.97 -11.66
N GLU A 304 -13.64 -6.75 -12.73
CA GLU A 304 -14.92 -7.03 -13.38
C GLU A 304 -15.89 -7.76 -12.42
N ASP A 305 -15.42 -8.80 -11.71
CA ASP A 305 -16.23 -9.53 -10.73
C ASP A 305 -16.70 -8.62 -9.57
N ILE A 306 -15.85 -7.69 -9.12
CA ILE A 306 -16.20 -6.71 -8.08
C ILE A 306 -17.24 -5.72 -8.61
N ALA A 307 -17.07 -5.23 -9.85
CA ALA A 307 -18.03 -4.31 -10.46
C ALA A 307 -19.42 -4.95 -10.58
N GLN A 308 -19.49 -6.21 -11.01
CA GLN A 308 -20.76 -6.95 -11.10
C GLN A 308 -21.41 -7.11 -9.73
N LYS A 309 -20.67 -7.54 -8.70
CA LYS A 309 -21.22 -7.66 -7.34
C LYS A 309 -21.72 -6.34 -6.79
N ASN A 310 -21.04 -5.24 -7.05
CA ASN A 310 -21.48 -3.91 -6.63
C ASN A 310 -22.78 -3.51 -7.33
N GLN A 311 -22.92 -3.83 -8.61
CA GLN A 311 -24.15 -3.59 -9.35
C GLN A 311 -25.33 -4.41 -8.78
N ASP A 312 -25.11 -5.70 -8.50
CA ASP A 312 -26.14 -6.56 -7.90
C ASP A 312 -26.57 -6.06 -6.51
N LEU A 313 -25.62 -5.57 -5.70
CA LEU A 313 -25.90 -4.98 -4.39
C LEU A 313 -26.71 -3.68 -4.51
N LEU A 314 -26.40 -2.83 -5.49
CA LEU A 314 -27.16 -1.60 -5.74
C LEU A 314 -28.61 -1.92 -6.15
N GLU A 315 -28.81 -2.94 -6.99
CA GLU A 315 -30.15 -3.38 -7.39
C GLU A 315 -30.96 -3.93 -6.20
N GLN A 316 -30.33 -4.73 -5.34
CA GLN A 316 -30.96 -5.20 -4.10
C GLN A 316 -31.34 -4.05 -3.18
N LEU A 317 -30.48 -3.05 -3.04
CA LEU A 317 -30.72 -1.88 -2.19
C LEU A 317 -31.88 -1.05 -2.74
N ALA A 318 -31.93 -0.83 -4.06
CA ALA A 318 -33.06 -0.15 -4.72
C ALA A 318 -34.39 -0.90 -4.54
N SER A 319 -34.36 -2.24 -4.62
CA SER A 319 -35.53 -3.09 -4.35
C SER A 319 -36.01 -2.96 -2.91
N LYS A 320 -35.09 -2.98 -1.94
CA LYS A 320 -35.41 -2.82 -0.51
C LYS A 320 -35.94 -1.42 -0.17
N ASP A 321 -35.42 -0.39 -0.82
CA ASP A 321 -35.95 0.97 -0.68
C ASP A 321 -37.40 1.08 -1.20
N LEU A 322 -37.73 0.39 -2.29
CA LEU A 322 -39.10 0.29 -2.81
C LEU A 322 -40.03 -0.42 -1.81
N GLU A 323 -39.60 -1.53 -1.23
CA GLU A 323 -40.35 -2.23 -0.18
C GLU A 323 -40.57 -1.32 1.04
N MET A 324 -39.53 -0.62 1.50
CA MET A 324 -39.63 0.31 2.63
C MET A 324 -40.58 1.48 2.36
N ARG A 325 -40.58 2.03 1.15
CA ARG A 325 -41.57 3.07 0.75
C ARG A 325 -43.00 2.53 0.78
N SER A 326 -43.20 1.30 0.30
CA SER A 326 -44.51 0.64 0.34
C SER A 326 -44.98 0.42 1.80
N LEU A 327 -44.10 -0.08 2.67
CA LEU A 327 -44.39 -0.26 4.09
C LEU A 327 -44.73 1.06 4.79
N ASN A 328 -43.97 2.13 4.52
CA ASN A 328 -44.26 3.46 5.06
C ASN A 328 -45.64 4.00 4.59
N ALA A 329 -45.99 3.78 3.33
CA ALA A 329 -47.30 4.16 2.80
C ALA A 329 -48.43 3.38 3.48
N LEU A 330 -48.25 2.07 3.70
CA LEU A 330 -49.21 1.24 4.43
C LEU A 330 -49.33 1.66 5.90
N GLN A 331 -48.22 1.96 6.57
CA GLN A 331 -48.22 2.46 7.94
C GLN A 331 -48.99 3.78 8.06
N THR A 332 -48.80 4.70 7.11
CA THR A 332 -49.54 5.97 7.06
C THR A 332 -51.05 5.73 6.90
N LYS A 333 -51.45 4.81 6.01
CA LYS A 333 -52.86 4.43 5.83
C LYS A 333 -53.44 3.80 7.09
N ASN A 334 -52.71 2.91 7.76
CA ASN A 334 -53.16 2.32 9.02
C ASN A 334 -53.39 3.39 10.10
N GLN A 335 -52.47 4.35 10.26
CA GLN A 335 -52.66 5.46 11.18
C GLN A 335 -53.88 6.32 10.83
N GLN A 336 -54.17 6.55 9.55
CA GLN A 336 -55.37 7.26 9.11
C GLN A 336 -56.65 6.46 9.42
N LEU A 337 -56.63 5.14 9.22
CA LEU A 337 -57.75 4.26 9.54
C LEU A 337 -58.00 4.21 11.05
N GLU A 338 -56.95 4.10 11.87
CA GLU A 338 -57.05 4.15 13.33
C GLU A 338 -57.67 5.46 13.82
N LYS A 339 -57.25 6.61 13.27
CA LYS A 339 -57.87 7.90 13.57
C LYS A 339 -59.35 7.93 13.21
N ARG A 340 -59.70 7.44 12.02
CA ARG A 340 -61.09 7.39 11.55
C ARG A 340 -61.95 6.45 12.40
N VAL A 341 -61.41 5.31 12.82
CA VAL A 341 -62.09 4.39 13.73
C VAL A 341 -62.34 5.07 15.07
N ALA A 342 -61.33 5.73 15.66
CA ALA A 342 -61.50 6.47 16.91
C ALA A 342 -62.53 7.62 16.79
N GLU A 343 -62.54 8.33 15.66
CA GLU A 343 -63.56 9.35 15.37
C GLU A 343 -64.97 8.75 15.26
N LEU A 344 -65.11 7.60 14.58
CA LEU A 344 -66.37 6.90 14.45
C LEU A 344 -66.86 6.32 15.78
N GLU A 345 -65.97 5.75 16.59
CA GLU A 345 -66.27 5.26 17.94
C GLU A 345 -66.75 6.40 18.83
N LYS A 346 -66.05 7.55 18.81
CA LYS A 346 -66.47 8.76 19.52
C LYS A 346 -67.79 9.31 19.01
N ALA A 347 -68.02 9.31 17.69
CA ALA A 347 -69.30 9.75 17.11
C ALA A 347 -70.45 8.82 17.51
N LEU A 348 -70.20 7.51 17.57
CA LEU A 348 -71.17 6.52 18.01
C LEU A 348 -71.49 6.67 19.51
N GLU A 349 -70.49 6.89 20.35
CA GLU A 349 -70.65 7.16 21.78
C GLU A 349 -71.39 8.48 22.03
N ASN A 350 -71.06 9.54 21.30
CA ASN A 350 -71.79 10.80 21.38
C ASN A 350 -73.23 10.69 20.86
N SER A 351 -73.47 9.90 19.81
CA SER A 351 -74.82 9.64 19.28
C SER A 351 -75.67 8.84 20.27
N SER A 352 -75.08 7.85 20.94
CA SER A 352 -75.77 7.09 21.99
C SER A 352 -76.01 7.93 23.25
N ALA A 353 -75.09 8.82 23.63
CA ALA A 353 -75.26 9.78 24.72
C ALA A 353 -76.29 10.89 24.40
N ASN A 354 -76.38 11.31 23.13
CA ASN A 354 -77.35 12.30 22.64
C ASN A 354 -78.74 11.69 22.36
N ASN A 355 -78.99 10.43 22.73
CA ASN A 355 -80.32 9.83 22.66
C ASN A 355 -81.23 10.24 23.83
N TRP A 356 -81.19 11.54 24.17
CA TRP A 356 -82.13 12.21 25.06
C TRP A 356 -82.60 13.50 24.38
N GLY A 357 -83.82 13.45 23.85
CA GLY A 357 -84.64 14.66 23.75
C GLY A 357 -84.38 15.52 22.51
N ASN A 358 -85.23 15.29 21.53
CA ASN A 358 -85.55 16.10 20.37
C ASN A 358 -86.06 17.52 20.73
N THR A 359 -85.31 18.30 21.53
CA THR A 359 -85.82 19.52 22.19
C THR A 359 -85.00 20.79 21.99
N PHE A 360 -84.06 20.88 21.02
CA PHE A 360 -83.27 22.11 20.84
C PHE A 360 -82.90 22.46 19.39
N SER A 361 -83.68 22.02 18.40
CA SER A 361 -83.33 22.14 16.98
C SER A 361 -83.11 23.58 16.47
N ASN A 362 -83.84 24.57 16.97
CA ASN A 362 -83.72 25.95 16.45
C ASN A 362 -82.66 26.81 17.15
N GLN A 363 -82.43 26.62 18.45
CA GLN A 363 -81.37 27.36 19.17
C GLN A 363 -79.99 26.74 18.92
N ALA A 364 -79.90 25.41 18.77
CA ALA A 364 -78.66 24.75 18.37
C ALA A 364 -78.22 25.16 16.96
N ALA A 365 -79.15 25.23 15.99
CA ALA A 365 -78.84 25.73 14.64
C ALA A 365 -78.29 27.17 14.64
N LYS A 366 -78.80 28.03 15.53
CA LYS A 366 -78.36 29.43 15.64
C LYS A 366 -76.97 29.56 16.26
N VAL A 367 -76.67 28.75 17.28
CA VAL A 367 -75.34 28.71 17.93
C VAL A 367 -74.31 28.13 16.96
N VAL A 368 -74.62 27.01 16.30
CA VAL A 368 -73.75 26.37 15.29
C VAL A 368 -73.48 27.31 14.13
N ASN A 369 -74.49 28.01 13.59
CA ASN A 369 -74.26 29.01 12.54
C ASN A 369 -73.36 30.15 13.03
N SER A 370 -73.52 30.64 14.26
CA SER A 370 -72.66 31.70 14.80
C SER A 370 -71.20 31.23 15.01
N GLU A 371 -71.01 29.95 15.32
CA GLU A 371 -69.70 29.36 15.57
C GLU A 371 -68.98 29.01 14.26
N LEU A 372 -69.74 28.58 13.25
CA LEU A 372 -69.29 28.47 11.85
C LEU A 372 -68.89 29.83 11.28
N GLU A 373 -69.71 30.88 11.46
CA GLU A 373 -69.35 32.23 11.00
C GLU A 373 -68.05 32.72 11.65
N LYS A 374 -67.90 32.54 12.96
CA LYS A 374 -66.67 32.89 13.70
C LYS A 374 -65.43 32.14 13.23
N THR A 375 -65.57 30.92 12.70
CA THR A 375 -64.43 30.12 12.21
C THR A 375 -64.14 30.34 10.72
N ILE A 376 -65.17 30.59 9.91
CA ILE A 376 -65.03 30.84 8.47
C ILE A 376 -64.32 32.17 8.21
N GLU A 377 -64.66 33.23 8.95
CA GLU A 377 -64.13 34.57 8.72
C GLU A 377 -62.58 34.67 8.80
N PRO A 378 -61.90 34.14 9.85
CA PRO A 378 -60.44 34.12 9.88
C PRO A 378 -59.81 33.19 8.84
N LEU A 379 -60.47 32.09 8.49
CA LEU A 379 -60.01 31.17 7.44
C LEU A 379 -60.06 31.83 6.06
N MET A 380 -61.13 32.57 5.75
CA MET A 380 -61.22 33.36 4.52
C MET A 380 -60.15 34.45 4.48
N SER A 381 -59.92 35.14 5.61
CA SER A 381 -58.88 36.16 5.70
C SER A 381 -57.47 35.58 5.45
N GLU A 382 -57.21 34.35 5.91
CA GLU A 382 -55.94 33.66 5.65
C GLU A 382 -55.81 33.20 4.19
N VAL A 383 -56.89 32.74 3.56
CA VAL A 383 -56.90 32.41 2.13
C VAL A 383 -56.63 33.65 1.27
N ASP A 384 -57.25 34.78 1.60
CA ASP A 384 -57.00 36.06 0.90
C ASP A 384 -55.56 36.54 1.09
N ARG A 385 -55.00 36.36 2.30
CA ARG A 385 -53.59 36.66 2.58
C ARG A 385 -52.65 35.79 1.74
N LEU A 386 -52.90 34.48 1.67
CA LEU A 386 -52.09 33.54 0.89
C LEU A 386 -52.18 33.81 -0.62
N ASN A 387 -53.37 34.14 -1.14
CA ASN A 387 -53.54 34.54 -2.54
C ASN A 387 -52.74 35.80 -2.88
N ASN A 388 -52.73 36.80 -1.98
CA ASN A 388 -51.92 38.00 -2.16
C ASN A 388 -50.41 37.69 -2.18
N VAL A 389 -49.93 36.80 -1.30
CA VAL A 389 -48.52 36.38 -1.28
C VAL A 389 -48.15 35.63 -2.56
N LEU A 390 -49.01 34.74 -3.05
CA LEU A 390 -48.79 34.03 -4.32
C LEU A 390 -48.69 35.01 -5.49
N SER A 391 -49.61 35.98 -5.57
CA SER A 391 -49.59 37.00 -6.62
C SER A 391 -48.31 37.84 -6.59
N GLN A 392 -47.82 38.21 -5.40
CA GLN A 392 -46.54 38.91 -5.25
C GLN A 392 -45.36 38.06 -5.71
N LYS A 393 -45.35 36.76 -5.39
CA LYS A 393 -44.28 35.85 -5.80
C LYS A 393 -44.28 35.59 -7.31
N GLU A 394 -45.44 35.49 -7.94
CA GLU A 394 -45.54 35.41 -9.40
C GLU A 394 -44.97 36.66 -10.09
N GLN A 395 -45.28 37.86 -9.57
CA GLN A 395 -44.71 39.11 -10.10
C GLN A 395 -43.18 39.19 -9.94
N GLU A 396 -42.66 38.67 -8.83
CA GLU A 396 -41.22 38.60 -8.56
C GLU A 396 -40.50 37.64 -9.52
N ILE A 397 -41.09 36.46 -9.79
CA ILE A 397 -40.58 35.50 -10.77
C ILE A 397 -40.54 36.12 -12.17
N VAL A 398 -41.61 36.81 -12.59
CA VAL A 398 -41.65 37.48 -13.90
C VAL A 398 -40.56 38.55 -14.01
N ARG A 399 -40.32 39.34 -12.96
CA ARG A 399 -39.23 40.33 -12.94
C ARG A 399 -37.85 39.69 -13.09
N LEU A 400 -37.58 38.62 -12.34
CA LEU A 400 -36.29 37.91 -12.40
C LEU A 400 -36.06 37.24 -13.77
N GLN A 401 -37.12 36.74 -14.41
CA GLN A 401 -37.05 36.20 -15.76
C GLN A 401 -36.72 37.30 -16.79
N MET A 402 -37.30 38.50 -16.65
CA MET A 402 -37.00 39.62 -17.55
C MET A 402 -35.56 40.15 -17.40
N SER A 403 -35.04 40.26 -16.17
CA SER A 403 -33.66 40.71 -15.94
C SER A 403 -32.63 39.68 -16.43
N SER A 404 -32.87 38.39 -16.18
CA SER A 404 -31.98 37.32 -16.63
C SER A 404 -31.95 37.18 -18.17
N GLY A 405 -33.07 37.41 -18.85
CA GLY A 405 -33.13 37.40 -20.31
C GLY A 405 -32.27 38.50 -20.95
N GLN A 406 -32.31 39.72 -20.39
CA GLN A 406 -31.54 40.85 -20.91
C GLN A 406 -30.02 40.68 -20.75
N GLU A 407 -29.56 40.15 -19.62
CA GLU A 407 -28.14 39.86 -19.40
C GLU A 407 -27.65 38.72 -20.30
N SER A 408 -28.47 37.69 -20.49
CA SER A 408 -28.13 36.56 -21.37
C SER A 408 -28.01 36.99 -22.83
N ASP A 409 -28.92 37.85 -23.30
CA ASP A 409 -28.89 38.35 -24.68
C ASP A 409 -27.71 39.32 -24.92
N ALA A 410 -27.32 40.12 -23.93
CA ALA A 410 -26.17 41.02 -24.02
C ALA A 410 -24.84 40.24 -24.11
N VAL A 411 -24.66 39.23 -23.25
CA VAL A 411 -23.47 38.36 -23.29
C VAL A 411 -23.38 37.60 -24.62
N LEU A 412 -24.52 37.18 -25.18
CA LEU A 412 -24.55 36.50 -26.47
C LEU A 412 -24.31 37.42 -27.67
N ALA A 413 -24.78 38.66 -27.63
CA ALA A 413 -24.45 39.63 -28.66
C ALA A 413 -22.94 39.89 -28.70
N GLU A 414 -22.32 40.09 -27.53
CA GLU A 414 -20.86 40.28 -27.43
C GLU A 414 -20.10 39.03 -27.87
N PHE A 415 -20.51 37.83 -27.44
CA PHE A 415 -19.88 36.58 -27.84
C PHE A 415 -20.05 36.29 -29.34
N GLY A 416 -21.22 36.59 -29.89
CA GLY A 416 -21.51 36.47 -31.32
C GLY A 416 -20.71 37.45 -32.18
N GLU A 417 -20.55 38.69 -31.74
CA GLU A 417 -19.67 39.69 -32.38
C GLU A 417 -18.20 39.26 -32.36
N ILE A 418 -17.73 38.73 -31.24
CA ILE A 418 -16.38 38.16 -31.13
C ILE A 418 -16.24 36.99 -32.10
N GLY A 419 -17.16 36.02 -32.09
CA GLY A 419 -17.13 34.87 -32.98
C GLY A 419 -17.14 35.26 -34.46
N GLU A 420 -17.97 36.23 -34.84
CA GLU A 420 -18.02 36.77 -36.20
C GLU A 420 -16.70 37.47 -36.59
N ARG A 421 -16.13 38.28 -35.69
CA ARG A 421 -14.86 38.99 -35.92
C ARG A 421 -13.66 38.06 -36.05
N PHE A 422 -13.64 36.95 -35.31
CA PHE A 422 -12.59 35.93 -35.37
C PHE A 422 -12.85 34.84 -36.43
N GLY A 423 -13.94 34.96 -37.21
CA GLY A 423 -14.26 34.07 -38.32
C GLY A 423 -14.70 32.66 -37.88
N TRP A 424 -15.28 32.52 -36.69
CA TRP A 424 -15.84 31.25 -36.23
C TRP A 424 -17.05 30.87 -37.08
N GLN A 425 -16.93 29.77 -37.83
CA GLN A 425 -17.99 29.35 -38.76
C GLN A 425 -19.31 29.11 -38.02
N GLY A 426 -20.38 29.69 -38.56
CA GLY A 426 -21.73 29.60 -38.01
C GLY A 426 -22.08 30.70 -37.01
N TRP A 427 -21.12 31.44 -36.46
CA TRP A 427 -21.40 32.56 -35.55
C TRP A 427 -21.74 33.86 -36.30
N SER A 428 -22.68 34.60 -35.71
CA SER A 428 -23.01 35.97 -36.05
C SER A 428 -23.35 36.74 -34.77
N SER A 429 -23.34 38.07 -34.84
CA SER A 429 -23.89 38.97 -33.80
C SER A 429 -25.31 38.64 -33.34
N ARG A 430 -26.06 37.80 -34.09
CA ARG A 430 -27.43 37.39 -33.76
C ARG A 430 -27.55 35.98 -33.19
N GLY A 431 -26.46 35.20 -33.14
CA GLY A 431 -26.48 33.81 -32.67
C GLY A 431 -25.66 32.85 -33.54
N TYR A 432 -25.83 31.56 -33.27
CA TYR A 432 -25.04 30.48 -33.86
C TYR A 432 -25.88 29.61 -34.79
N ARG A 433 -25.39 29.38 -36.01
CA ARG A 433 -25.93 28.40 -36.95
C ARG A 433 -25.15 27.10 -36.81
N ALA A 434 -25.83 26.08 -36.30
CA ALA A 434 -25.29 24.74 -36.13
C ALA A 434 -24.92 24.09 -37.47
N ALA A 435 -24.06 23.08 -37.43
CA ALA A 435 -23.68 22.28 -38.59
C ALA A 435 -24.89 21.60 -39.28
N SER A 436 -25.96 21.35 -38.52
CA SER A 436 -27.25 20.87 -39.04
C SER A 436 -28.05 21.92 -39.83
N GLY A 437 -27.58 23.17 -39.85
CA GLY A 437 -28.24 24.32 -40.46
C GLY A 437 -29.22 25.06 -39.54
N MET A 438 -29.49 24.53 -38.34
CA MET A 438 -30.40 25.12 -37.35
C MET A 438 -29.82 26.41 -36.75
N PHE A 439 -30.58 27.49 -36.77
CA PHE A 439 -30.19 28.75 -36.15
C PHE A 439 -30.62 28.78 -34.69
N CYS A 440 -29.65 28.89 -33.80
CA CYS A 440 -29.82 28.89 -32.35
C CYS A 440 -29.53 30.29 -31.80
N THR A 441 -30.36 30.73 -30.86
CA THR A 441 -30.28 32.02 -30.16
C THR A 441 -30.28 31.78 -28.64
N GLY A 442 -29.91 32.80 -27.86
CA GLY A 442 -29.78 32.69 -26.41
C GLY A 442 -28.71 31.67 -25.98
N ILE A 443 -28.73 31.24 -24.72
CA ILE A 443 -27.75 30.27 -24.15
C ILE A 443 -27.66 28.98 -24.98
N ASN A 444 -28.74 28.59 -25.66
CA ASN A 444 -28.77 27.42 -26.52
C ASN A 444 -27.82 27.53 -27.73
N ALA A 445 -27.50 28.75 -28.18
CA ALA A 445 -26.52 28.97 -29.24
C ALA A 445 -25.10 28.56 -28.81
N ILE A 446 -24.71 28.90 -27.57
CA ILE A 446 -23.41 28.53 -27.00
C ILE A 446 -23.37 27.02 -26.73
N ALA A 447 -24.44 26.45 -26.18
CA ALA A 447 -24.53 25.02 -25.91
C ALA A 447 -24.40 24.19 -27.21
N GLN A 448 -25.08 24.62 -28.28
CA GLN A 448 -25.02 23.93 -29.57
C GLN A 448 -23.65 24.10 -30.25
N PHE A 449 -23.02 25.27 -30.14
CA PHE A 449 -21.65 25.47 -30.60
C PHE A 449 -20.65 24.55 -29.90
N ILE A 450 -20.76 24.39 -28.58
CA ILE A 450 -19.90 23.46 -27.82
C ILE A 450 -20.16 22.01 -28.25
N ALA A 451 -21.40 21.64 -28.54
CA ALA A 451 -21.75 20.32 -29.05
C ALA A 451 -21.15 20.05 -30.44
N ASP A 452 -21.21 21.03 -31.34
CA ASP A 452 -20.65 20.95 -32.69
C ASP A 452 -19.10 20.96 -32.66
N LEU A 453 -18.48 21.68 -31.73
CA LEU A 453 -17.03 21.62 -31.46
C LEU A 453 -16.59 20.24 -30.98
N LYS A 454 -17.35 19.64 -30.06
CA LYS A 454 -17.06 18.30 -29.53
C LYS A 454 -17.19 17.21 -30.59
N SER A 455 -18.14 17.35 -31.52
CA SER A 455 -18.35 16.38 -32.60
C SER A 455 -17.34 16.52 -33.74
N SER A 456 -16.85 17.74 -34.02
CA SER A 456 -15.85 18.02 -35.06
C SER A 456 -14.40 17.71 -34.65
N SER A 457 -14.10 17.59 -33.35
CA SER A 457 -12.76 17.30 -32.82
C SER A 457 -12.74 16.03 -31.94
N PRO A 458 -12.75 14.80 -32.52
CA PRO A 458 -12.75 13.57 -31.74
C PRO A 458 -11.41 13.26 -31.03
N THR A 459 -10.37 14.08 -31.18
CA THR A 459 -8.98 13.72 -30.79
C THR A 459 -8.44 14.42 -29.53
N TYR A 460 -9.25 15.19 -28.79
CA TYR A 460 -8.82 15.84 -27.53
C TYR A 460 -9.61 15.36 -26.30
N GLN A 461 -9.86 14.05 -26.18
CA GLN A 461 -10.44 13.49 -24.95
C GLN A 461 -9.41 13.10 -23.87
N GLN A 462 -8.11 13.38 -24.05
CA GLN A 462 -7.12 13.18 -22.98
C GLN A 462 -6.11 14.32 -22.96
N GLN A 463 -6.48 15.43 -22.35
CA GLN A 463 -5.55 16.28 -21.61
C GLN A 463 -6.34 16.90 -20.47
N GLU A 464 -6.49 16.13 -19.39
CA GLU A 464 -6.76 16.70 -18.08
C GLU A 464 -5.60 17.63 -17.75
N ILE A 465 -5.87 18.94 -17.84
CA ILE A 465 -5.05 19.95 -17.18
C ILE A 465 -5.32 19.75 -15.69
N ALA A 466 -4.37 19.12 -15.01
CA ALA A 466 -4.35 19.05 -13.56
C ALA A 466 -4.20 20.48 -13.01
N PHE A 467 -5.18 20.91 -12.21
CA PHE A 467 -5.01 21.98 -11.23
C PHE A 467 -4.63 21.38 -9.88
#